data_AF-A0A812LYS7-F1
#
_entry.id   AF-A0A812LYS7-F1
#
_cell.length_a   1.000
_cell.length_b   1.000
_cell.length_c   1.000
_cell.angle_alpha   90.00
_cell.angle_beta   90.00
_cell.angle_gamma   90.00
#
_symmetry.space_group_name_H-M   'P 1'
#
loop_
_entity.id
_entity.type
_entity.pdbx_description
1 polymer ?
#
loop_
_entity_poly.entity_id
_entity_poly.type
_entity_poly.pdbx_seq_one_letter_code
_entity_poly.pdbx_strand_id
1 'polypeptide(L)'
;DSLPVVLACSDQAPLVVVSESMQRLHHLMAGSRLEFISSSKWSWHLEGEDIWDEVAVMLQTLLPIGVPVQSSPKHIFALEEQRQVYVIEPESSPSAQVLYLGLPRFIPFALQLPALEHWARVLRVKIWAITEDSIDAERFRPGVSHSEIQEELVGLVTALLPSLGDKFLLVDSTWGAGTFLAWRFRERLAGVMVLNVHLFMAPDFDGTEPAKKIKNRMAKLGEFFANRDMDNILAVLPDFMYPTGGAEGVEATKQTYAAALSSASENFWKLSALQPS
;
A
#
# COMPACT_ATOMS: atom_id res chain seq x y z
N ASP A 1 24.09 -4.54 11.84
CA ASP A 1 23.01 -5.48 11.45
C ASP A 1 22.30 -5.00 10.19
N SER A 2 21.93 -5.92 9.30
CA SER A 2 21.15 -5.59 8.10
C SER A 2 19.71 -5.25 8.50
N LEU A 3 19.13 -4.21 7.89
CA LEU A 3 17.72 -3.85 8.08
C LEU A 3 16.82 -5.06 7.76
N PRO A 4 15.96 -5.52 8.68
CA PRO A 4 15.00 -6.58 8.40
C PRO A 4 14.02 -6.14 7.30
N VAL A 5 13.85 -6.97 6.28
CA VAL A 5 12.94 -6.69 5.16
C VAL A 5 12.10 -7.92 4.87
N VAL A 6 10.78 -7.75 4.77
CA VAL A 6 9.83 -8.74 4.27
C VAL A 6 9.23 -8.23 2.96
N LEU A 7 9.26 -9.06 1.94
CA LEU A 7 8.59 -8.87 0.67
C LEU A 7 7.41 -9.83 0.66
N ALA A 8 6.20 -9.31 0.89
CA ALA A 8 4.98 -10.08 0.98
C ALA A 8 4.23 -10.08 -0.36
N CYS A 9 4.16 -11.24 -1.01
CA CYS A 9 3.59 -11.43 -2.34
C CYS A 9 2.33 -12.31 -2.26
N SER A 10 1.19 -11.80 -2.69
CA SER A 10 -0.02 -12.60 -2.81
C SER A 10 0.14 -13.68 -3.89
N ASP A 11 -0.24 -14.91 -3.57
CA ASP A 11 0.04 -16.11 -4.39
C ASP A 11 -0.88 -16.27 -5.61
N GLN A 12 -2.06 -15.64 -5.60
CA GLN A 12 -3.01 -15.58 -6.73
C GLN A 12 -2.90 -14.27 -7.52
N ALA A 13 -1.92 -13.42 -7.23
CA ALA A 13 -1.61 -12.24 -8.05
C ALA A 13 -1.03 -12.66 -9.42
N PRO A 14 -1.26 -11.88 -10.50
CA PRO A 14 -0.62 -12.10 -11.79
C PRO A 14 0.90 -12.30 -11.69
N LEU A 15 1.36 -13.53 -11.95
CA LEU A 15 2.74 -14.00 -11.78
C LEU A 15 3.78 -13.08 -12.42
N VAL A 16 3.57 -12.76 -13.71
CA VAL A 16 4.51 -11.95 -14.52
C VAL A 16 4.69 -10.55 -13.94
N VAL A 17 3.67 -10.05 -13.25
CA VAL A 17 3.57 -8.66 -12.81
C VAL A 17 4.05 -8.52 -11.39
N VAL A 18 3.55 -9.37 -10.49
CA VAL A 18 3.86 -9.27 -9.06
C VAL A 18 5.00 -10.18 -8.66
N SER A 19 4.90 -11.48 -8.90
CA SER A 19 5.90 -12.44 -8.39
C SER A 19 7.27 -12.22 -9.02
N GLU A 20 7.36 -11.96 -10.32
CA GLU A 20 8.64 -11.64 -10.95
C GLU A 20 9.21 -10.30 -10.45
N SER A 21 8.37 -9.28 -10.28
CA SER A 21 8.78 -7.98 -9.72
C SER A 21 9.30 -8.13 -8.29
N MET A 22 8.62 -8.93 -7.47
CA MET A 22 9.04 -9.25 -6.10
C MET A 22 10.35 -10.02 -6.07
N GLN A 23 10.54 -10.99 -6.96
CA GLN A 23 11.83 -11.68 -7.09
C GLN A 23 12.95 -10.73 -7.50
N ARG A 24 12.72 -9.80 -8.44
CA ARG A 24 13.73 -8.79 -8.80
C ARG A 24 14.05 -7.87 -7.63
N LEU A 25 13.04 -7.40 -6.90
CA LEU A 25 13.24 -6.60 -5.70
C LEU A 25 14.00 -7.36 -4.61
N HIS A 26 13.72 -8.66 -4.42
CA HIS A 26 14.42 -9.53 -3.49
C HIS A 26 15.93 -9.58 -3.76
N HIS A 27 16.32 -9.63 -5.04
CA HIS A 27 17.75 -9.56 -5.43
C HIS A 27 18.39 -8.19 -5.14
N LEU A 28 17.62 -7.10 -5.18
CA LEU A 28 18.11 -5.75 -4.88
C LEU A 28 18.16 -5.47 -3.37
N MET A 29 17.27 -6.09 -2.59
CA MET A 29 17.18 -5.93 -1.13
C MET A 29 17.86 -7.10 -0.43
N ALA A 30 19.19 -7.08 -0.41
CA ALA A 30 20.00 -8.13 0.23
C ALA A 30 19.55 -8.39 1.69
N GLY A 31 19.32 -9.67 2.00
CA GLY A 31 18.85 -10.11 3.33
C GLY A 31 17.33 -9.99 3.54
N SER A 32 16.57 -9.60 2.51
CA SER A 32 15.11 -9.66 2.58
C SER A 32 14.60 -11.10 2.63
N ARG A 33 13.39 -11.30 3.15
CA ARG A 33 12.62 -12.55 3.05
C ARG A 33 11.50 -12.35 2.04
N LEU A 34 11.34 -13.30 1.13
CA LEU A 34 10.18 -13.37 0.25
C LEU A 34 9.15 -14.31 0.88
N GLU A 35 8.00 -13.76 1.26
CA GLU A 35 6.90 -14.50 1.90
C GLU A 35 5.64 -14.39 1.02
N PHE A 36 4.82 -15.44 1.03
CA PHE A 36 3.61 -15.49 0.23
C PHE A 36 2.39 -15.31 1.10
N ILE A 37 1.44 -14.47 0.65
CA ILE A 37 0.11 -14.36 1.26
C ILE A 37 -0.76 -15.37 0.53
N SER A 38 -1.20 -16.39 1.26
CA SER A 38 -1.89 -17.56 0.72
C SER A 38 -3.33 -17.22 0.36
N SER A 39 -3.84 -17.77 -0.74
CA SER A 39 -5.21 -17.52 -1.21
C SER A 39 -5.55 -16.03 -1.35
N SER A 40 -4.58 -15.24 -1.84
CA SER A 40 -4.71 -13.78 -1.89
C SER A 40 -4.40 -13.23 -3.28
N LYS A 41 -5.04 -12.12 -3.66
CA LYS A 41 -4.71 -11.29 -4.83
C LYS A 41 -4.17 -9.93 -4.39
N TRP A 42 -4.27 -8.90 -5.24
CA TRP A 42 -3.70 -7.57 -4.96
C TRP A 42 -4.35 -6.88 -3.76
N SER A 43 -5.64 -7.15 -3.55
CA SER A 43 -6.51 -6.44 -2.64
C SER A 43 -6.72 -7.19 -1.33
N TRP A 44 -5.64 -7.63 -0.69
CA TRP A 44 -5.66 -8.40 0.56
C TRP A 44 -6.53 -7.75 1.67
N HIS A 45 -6.63 -6.42 1.69
CA HIS A 45 -7.55 -5.68 2.56
C HIS A 45 -9.02 -6.11 2.46
N LEU A 46 -9.46 -6.56 1.28
CA LEU A 46 -10.84 -6.94 1.00
C LEU A 46 -11.10 -8.44 1.23
N GLU A 47 -10.08 -9.21 1.57
CA GLU A 47 -10.12 -10.68 1.56
C GLU A 47 -10.41 -11.29 2.94
N GLY A 48 -10.65 -10.45 3.95
CA GLY A 48 -11.14 -10.85 5.27
C GLY A 48 -10.06 -11.06 6.33
N GLU A 49 -10.50 -11.28 7.57
CA GLU A 49 -9.64 -11.32 8.77
C GLU A 49 -8.55 -12.39 8.70
N ASP A 50 -8.84 -13.57 8.13
CA ASP A 50 -7.83 -14.65 7.99
C ASP A 50 -6.61 -14.18 7.18
N ILE A 51 -6.84 -13.42 6.10
CA ILE A 51 -5.76 -12.83 5.30
C ILE A 51 -5.09 -11.68 6.04
N TRP A 52 -5.85 -10.89 6.80
CA TRP A 52 -5.28 -9.80 7.60
C TRP A 52 -4.34 -10.34 8.70
N ASP A 53 -4.68 -11.49 9.29
CA ASP A 53 -3.85 -12.21 10.26
C ASP A 53 -2.57 -12.74 9.63
N GLU A 54 -2.65 -13.32 8.43
CA GLU A 54 -1.46 -13.81 7.71
C GLU A 54 -0.47 -12.66 7.44
N VAL A 55 -0.94 -11.52 6.96
CA VAL A 55 -0.08 -10.33 6.76
C VAL A 55 0.38 -9.73 8.09
N ALA A 56 -0.44 -9.79 9.15
CA ALA A 56 -0.05 -9.33 10.48
C ALA A 56 1.10 -10.17 11.06
N VAL A 57 1.11 -11.50 10.84
CA VAL A 57 2.21 -12.39 11.24
C VAL A 57 3.51 -11.97 10.54
N MET A 58 3.47 -11.66 9.25
CA MET A 58 4.63 -11.15 8.51
C MET A 58 5.16 -9.85 9.11
N LEU A 59 4.27 -8.89 9.39
CA LEU A 59 4.63 -7.62 10.02
C LEU A 59 5.18 -7.82 11.45
N GLN A 60 4.63 -8.76 12.20
CA GLN A 60 5.04 -9.08 13.57
C GLN A 60 6.54 -9.45 13.63
N THR A 61 7.03 -10.15 12.62
CA THR A 61 8.44 -10.55 12.54
C THR A 61 9.42 -9.37 12.41
N LEU A 62 8.92 -8.16 12.11
CA LEU A 62 9.70 -6.93 12.03
C LEU A 62 9.64 -6.10 13.31
N LEU A 63 8.75 -6.42 14.25
CA LEU A 63 8.55 -5.59 15.44
C LEU A 63 9.80 -5.58 16.34
N PRO A 64 10.27 -4.41 16.78
CA PRO A 64 11.37 -4.33 17.73
C PRO A 64 10.94 -4.88 19.09
N ILE A 65 11.82 -5.65 19.73
CA ILE A 65 11.58 -6.13 21.09
C ILE A 65 11.85 -4.98 22.08
N GLY A 66 10.82 -4.53 22.79
CA GLY A 66 10.98 -3.72 24.02
C GLY A 66 11.19 -2.20 23.84
N VAL A 67 10.72 -1.57 22.75
CA VAL A 67 10.84 -0.11 22.56
C VAL A 67 9.56 0.62 23.01
N PRO A 68 9.64 1.57 23.97
CA PRO A 68 8.49 2.39 24.36
C PRO A 68 8.09 3.37 23.26
N VAL A 69 6.79 3.56 23.05
CA VAL A 69 6.24 4.49 22.05
C VAL A 69 5.33 5.53 22.73
N GLN A 70 5.49 6.82 22.37
CA GLN A 70 4.62 7.91 22.82
C GLN A 70 3.55 8.25 21.76
N SER A 71 2.32 8.57 22.21
CA SER A 71 1.16 8.86 21.33
C SER A 71 0.50 10.22 21.60
N SER A 72 0.10 10.90 20.51
CA SER A 72 -0.94 11.93 20.45
C SER A 72 -1.41 12.14 18.99
N PRO A 73 -2.62 12.68 18.75
CA PRO A 73 -3.11 13.04 17.40
C PRO A 73 -2.36 14.26 16.86
N LYS A 74 -2.03 14.27 15.56
CA LYS A 74 -1.27 15.39 14.95
C LYS A 74 -1.67 15.68 13.50
N HIS A 75 -1.93 16.95 13.25
CA HIS A 75 -1.82 17.51 11.90
C HIS A 75 -0.34 17.72 11.59
N ILE A 76 0.09 17.39 10.37
CA ILE A 76 1.45 17.67 9.91
C ILE A 76 1.44 18.78 8.87
N PHE A 77 2.49 19.60 8.90
CA PHE A 77 2.83 20.48 7.80
C PHE A 77 3.92 19.80 6.99
N ALA A 78 3.65 19.51 5.72
CA ALA A 78 4.61 18.94 4.79
C ALA A 78 4.66 19.82 3.54
N LEU A 79 5.87 20.16 3.10
CA LEU A 79 6.07 21.01 1.90
C LEU A 79 5.32 22.35 1.97
N GLU A 80 5.32 22.99 3.15
CA GLU A 80 4.62 24.26 3.42
C GLU A 80 3.08 24.20 3.29
N GLU A 81 2.51 23.02 3.07
CA GLU A 81 1.09 22.79 2.96
C GLU A 81 0.58 21.91 4.12
N GLN A 82 -0.67 22.15 4.54
CA GLN A 82 -1.34 21.28 5.51
C GLN A 82 -1.74 19.99 4.79
N ARG A 83 -1.24 18.85 5.28
CA ARG A 83 -1.52 17.52 4.71
C ARG A 83 -2.26 16.66 5.72
N GLN A 84 -3.25 15.91 5.25
CA GLN A 84 -4.01 14.97 6.07
C GLN A 84 -3.24 13.66 6.16
N VAL A 85 -3.04 13.13 7.37
CA VAL A 85 -2.50 11.79 7.61
C VAL A 85 -3.44 11.10 8.57
N TYR A 86 -3.78 9.85 8.29
CA TYR A 86 -4.61 9.05 9.19
C TYR A 86 -3.75 8.41 10.27
N VAL A 87 -4.22 8.48 11.52
CA VAL A 87 -3.52 7.91 12.67
C VAL A 87 -4.42 6.89 13.33
N ILE A 88 -3.94 5.67 13.45
CA ILE A 88 -4.66 4.56 14.07
C ILE A 88 -3.88 4.17 15.31
N GLU A 89 -4.52 4.26 16.47
CA GLU A 89 -3.88 3.98 17.76
C GLU A 89 -4.46 2.70 18.38
N PRO A 90 -3.61 1.85 18.97
CA PRO A 90 -4.08 0.72 19.77
C PRO A 90 -4.71 1.19 21.09
N GLU A 91 -5.61 0.39 21.65
CA GLU A 91 -6.24 0.67 22.97
C GLU A 91 -5.22 0.67 24.12
N SER A 92 -4.05 0.06 23.92
CA SER A 92 -2.97 -0.07 24.89
C SER A 92 -1.70 0.64 24.40
N SER A 93 -0.69 0.79 25.25
CA SER A 93 0.56 1.44 24.85
C SER A 93 1.17 0.76 23.61
N PRO A 94 1.50 1.52 22.55
CA PRO A 94 2.02 0.94 21.33
C PRO A 94 3.41 0.31 21.52
N SER A 95 3.65 -0.80 20.83
CA SER A 95 4.93 -1.53 20.79
C SER A 95 5.87 -1.01 19.71
N ALA A 96 5.32 -0.41 18.65
CA ALA A 96 6.07 0.17 17.54
C ALA A 96 5.26 1.27 16.84
N GLN A 97 5.98 2.10 16.08
CA GLN A 97 5.41 3.05 15.11
C GLN A 97 5.50 2.43 13.72
N VAL A 98 4.39 2.41 12.99
CA VAL A 98 4.31 1.95 11.60
C VAL A 98 3.96 3.13 10.71
N LEU A 99 4.79 3.42 9.74
CA LEU A 99 4.43 4.28 8.61
C LEU A 99 3.86 3.39 7.50
N TYR A 100 2.57 3.53 7.22
CA TYR A 100 1.87 2.77 6.20
C TYR A 100 1.63 3.65 4.96
N LEU A 101 2.06 3.19 3.79
CA LEU A 101 1.82 3.86 2.52
C LEU A 101 0.63 3.18 1.80
N GLY A 102 -0.57 3.68 2.05
CA GLY A 102 -1.84 3.16 1.58
C GLY A 102 -2.29 3.74 0.24
N LEU A 103 -1.43 3.66 -0.78
CA LEU A 103 -1.72 4.20 -2.12
C LEU A 103 -1.89 3.11 -3.19
N PRO A 104 -2.73 2.08 -3.00
CA PRO A 104 -2.92 1.03 -4.00
C PRO A 104 -3.67 1.51 -5.24
N ARG A 105 -4.16 2.77 -5.29
CA ARG A 105 -4.89 3.41 -6.43
C ARG A 105 -6.12 2.68 -6.95
N PHE A 106 -6.49 1.53 -6.38
CA PHE A 106 -7.68 0.77 -6.72
C PHE A 106 -8.61 0.59 -5.52
N ILE A 107 -8.16 0.86 -4.30
CA ILE A 107 -8.95 0.64 -3.09
C ILE A 107 -8.95 1.93 -2.28
N PRO A 108 -10.11 2.58 -2.06
CA PRO A 108 -10.16 3.77 -1.22
C PRO A 108 -9.74 3.44 0.20
N PHE A 109 -9.14 4.39 0.92
CA PHE A 109 -8.59 4.15 2.25
C PHE A 109 -9.62 3.62 3.26
N ALA A 110 -10.89 4.00 3.12
CA ALA A 110 -11.98 3.49 3.96
C ALA A 110 -12.08 1.96 3.97
N LEU A 111 -11.69 1.28 2.89
CA LEU A 111 -11.68 -0.18 2.81
C LEU A 111 -10.36 -0.80 3.27
N GLN A 112 -9.30 -0.01 3.42
CA GLN A 112 -8.03 -0.44 3.99
C GLN A 112 -8.07 -0.34 5.53
N LEU A 113 -8.81 0.63 6.07
CA LEU A 113 -8.87 0.96 7.48
C LEU A 113 -9.19 -0.24 8.40
N PRO A 114 -10.17 -1.12 8.11
CA PRO A 114 -10.47 -2.26 9.00
C PRO A 114 -9.27 -3.20 9.22
N ALA A 115 -8.49 -3.46 8.17
CA ALA A 115 -7.29 -4.29 8.27
C ALA A 115 -6.19 -3.61 9.11
N LEU A 116 -6.07 -2.29 9.01
CA LEU A 116 -5.10 -1.53 9.80
C LEU A 116 -5.53 -1.39 11.27
N GLU A 117 -6.83 -1.22 11.55
CA GLU A 117 -7.38 -1.26 12.91
C GLU A 117 -7.16 -2.64 13.55
N HIS A 118 -7.35 -3.71 12.77
CA HIS A 118 -7.02 -5.06 13.17
C HIS A 118 -5.55 -5.19 13.54
N TRP A 119 -4.62 -4.72 12.70
CA TRP A 119 -3.19 -4.71 13.01
C TRP A 119 -2.85 -3.91 14.26
N ALA A 120 -3.41 -2.70 14.38
CA ALA A 120 -3.20 -1.87 15.57
C ALA A 120 -3.63 -2.64 16.83
N ARG A 121 -4.79 -3.31 16.80
CA ARG A 121 -5.29 -4.12 17.91
C ARG A 121 -4.41 -5.33 18.23
N VAL A 122 -4.13 -6.19 17.24
CA VAL A 122 -3.47 -7.50 17.49
C VAL A 122 -1.96 -7.39 17.67
N LEU A 123 -1.30 -6.45 16.99
CA LEU A 123 0.14 -6.21 17.09
C LEU A 123 0.49 -5.10 18.09
N ARG A 124 -0.52 -4.38 18.58
CA ARG A 124 -0.36 -3.20 19.46
C ARG A 124 0.51 -2.14 18.81
N VAL A 125 0.37 -1.90 17.51
CA VAL A 125 1.15 -0.89 16.78
C VAL A 125 0.36 0.39 16.58
N LYS A 126 1.06 1.53 16.62
CA LYS A 126 0.49 2.80 16.18
C LYS A 126 0.82 3.02 14.70
N ILE A 127 -0.18 3.28 13.88
CA ILE A 127 -0.04 3.39 12.43
C ILE A 127 -0.26 4.84 12.00
N TRP A 128 0.69 5.36 11.23
CA TRP A 128 0.61 6.63 10.50
C TRP A 128 0.42 6.28 9.03
N ALA A 129 -0.79 6.46 8.53
CA ALA A 129 -1.16 6.10 7.17
C ALA A 129 -1.10 7.32 6.24
N ILE A 130 -0.19 7.27 5.28
CA ILE A 130 -0.21 8.13 4.09
C ILE A 130 -1.20 7.52 3.11
N THR A 131 -2.25 8.28 2.80
CA THR A 131 -3.40 7.85 1.99
C THR A 131 -3.50 8.71 0.74
N GLU A 132 -4.48 8.44 -0.12
CA GLU A 132 -4.81 9.32 -1.24
C GLU A 132 -4.91 10.78 -0.79
N ASP A 133 -5.54 11.10 0.34
CA ASP A 133 -5.75 12.48 0.80
C ASP A 133 -4.50 13.12 1.42
N SER A 134 -3.42 12.34 1.55
CA SER A 134 -2.13 12.81 2.06
C SER A 134 -1.24 13.40 0.97
N ILE A 135 -1.54 13.14 -0.31
CA ILE A 135 -0.68 13.51 -1.44
C ILE A 135 -1.39 14.47 -2.39
N ASP A 136 -0.62 15.20 -3.19
CA ASP A 136 -1.16 15.88 -4.37
C ASP A 136 -1.20 14.91 -5.57
N ALA A 137 -2.41 14.49 -5.99
CA ALA A 137 -2.58 13.60 -7.13
C ALA A 137 -2.09 14.20 -8.46
N GLU A 138 -1.98 15.53 -8.56
CA GLU A 138 -1.48 16.21 -9.76
C GLU A 138 -0.01 15.86 -10.04
N ARG A 139 0.77 15.56 -9.00
CA ARG A 139 2.17 15.12 -9.08
C ARG A 139 2.35 13.71 -9.63
N PHE A 140 1.26 12.97 -9.82
CA PHE A 140 1.28 11.61 -10.36
C PHE A 140 0.86 11.55 -11.83
N ARG A 141 0.58 12.70 -12.46
CA ARG A 141 0.11 12.76 -13.86
C ARG A 141 1.20 12.31 -14.84
N PRO A 142 0.80 11.77 -16.02
CA PRO A 142 1.77 11.44 -17.06
C PRO A 142 2.56 12.68 -17.47
N GLY A 143 3.88 12.51 -17.62
CA GLY A 143 4.80 13.61 -17.97
C GLY A 143 5.39 14.35 -16.77
N VAL A 144 4.89 14.12 -15.55
CA VAL A 144 5.57 14.54 -14.32
C VAL A 144 6.79 13.65 -14.08
N SER A 145 7.89 14.24 -13.62
CA SER A 145 9.12 13.49 -13.40
C SER A 145 8.96 12.51 -12.22
N HIS A 146 9.57 11.32 -12.32
CA HIS A 146 9.60 10.38 -11.19
C HIS A 146 10.22 11.00 -9.93
N SER A 147 11.14 11.97 -10.07
CA SER A 147 11.72 12.73 -8.97
C SER A 147 10.67 13.52 -8.18
N GLU A 148 9.68 14.12 -8.84
CA GLU A 148 8.64 14.91 -8.15
C GLU A 148 7.74 14.04 -7.26
N ILE A 149 7.43 12.82 -7.71
CA ILE A 149 6.70 11.83 -6.89
C ILE A 149 7.54 11.41 -5.68
N GLN A 150 8.84 11.17 -5.90
CA GLN A 150 9.74 10.81 -4.81
C GLN A 150 9.89 11.95 -3.80
N GLU A 151 10.00 13.20 -4.27
CA GLU A 151 10.08 14.38 -3.42
C GLU A 151 8.81 14.59 -2.59
N GLU A 152 7.63 14.38 -3.16
CA GLU A 152 6.34 14.43 -2.43
C GLU A 152 6.36 13.43 -1.25
N LEU A 153 6.66 12.16 -1.54
CA LEU A 153 6.68 11.12 -0.52
C LEU A 153 7.78 11.37 0.53
N VAL A 154 8.97 11.80 0.11
CA VAL A 154 10.06 12.16 1.03
C VAL A 154 9.66 13.32 1.92
N GLY A 155 9.00 14.34 1.37
CA GLY A 155 8.50 15.50 2.12
C GLY A 155 7.51 15.10 3.21
N LEU A 156 6.55 14.24 2.88
CA LEU A 156 5.56 13.70 3.82
C LEU A 156 6.21 12.89 4.94
N VAL A 157 7.09 11.95 4.59
CA VAL A 157 7.79 11.14 5.60
C VAL A 157 8.67 12.02 6.49
N THR A 158 9.37 13.00 5.91
CA THR A 158 10.22 13.94 6.66
C THR A 158 9.40 14.74 7.68
N ALA A 159 8.23 15.23 7.28
CA ALA A 159 7.31 15.94 8.17
C ALA A 159 6.76 15.06 9.30
N LEU A 160 6.66 13.75 9.07
CA LEU A 160 6.24 12.77 10.08
C LEU A 160 7.35 12.33 11.05
N LEU A 161 8.64 12.54 10.71
CA LEU A 161 9.75 12.08 11.55
C LEU A 161 9.68 12.52 13.02
N PRO A 162 9.26 13.75 13.38
CA PRO A 162 9.12 14.15 14.78
C PRO A 162 8.04 13.36 15.55
N SER A 163 7.12 12.72 14.83
CA SER A 163 6.02 11.94 15.40
C SER A 163 6.26 10.43 15.35
N LEU A 164 7.02 9.97 14.34
CA LEU A 164 7.44 8.58 14.19
C LEU A 164 8.56 8.18 15.19
N GLY A 165 9.26 9.15 15.78
CA GLY A 165 10.36 8.91 16.73
C GLY A 165 11.63 8.42 16.03
N ASP A 166 12.57 7.87 16.80
CA ASP A 166 13.92 7.55 16.31
C ASP A 166 13.92 6.40 15.29
N LYS A 167 13.13 5.35 15.56
CA LYS A 167 13.00 4.16 14.74
C LYS A 167 11.53 3.82 14.49
N PHE A 168 11.18 3.52 13.24
CA PHE A 168 9.83 3.11 12.85
C PHE A 168 9.86 2.00 11.79
N LEU A 169 8.75 1.29 11.62
CA LEU A 169 8.55 0.33 10.54
C LEU A 169 7.96 1.03 9.31
N LEU A 170 8.44 0.68 8.13
CA LEU A 170 7.84 1.11 6.87
C LEU A 170 7.03 -0.04 6.27
N VAL A 171 5.76 0.20 5.96
CA VAL A 171 4.92 -0.72 5.20
C VAL A 171 4.53 -0.04 3.90
N ASP A 172 5.00 -0.58 2.77
CA ASP A 172 4.71 -0.06 1.44
C ASP A 172 3.63 -0.90 0.76
N SER A 173 2.43 -0.33 0.62
CA SER A 173 1.30 -0.87 -0.16
C SER A 173 0.98 0.02 -1.37
N THR A 174 1.97 0.73 -1.89
CA THR A 174 1.86 1.55 -3.11
C THR A 174 2.18 0.77 -4.39
N TRP A 175 2.34 -0.54 -4.26
CA TRP A 175 2.79 -1.47 -5.30
C TRP A 175 4.18 -1.19 -5.89
N GLY A 176 5.04 -0.51 -5.13
CA GLY A 176 6.45 -0.30 -5.46
C GLY A 176 6.87 1.17 -5.55
N ALA A 177 5.92 2.10 -5.71
CA ALA A 177 6.22 3.52 -5.90
C ALA A 177 6.91 4.15 -4.67
N GLY A 178 6.60 3.65 -3.46
CA GLY A 178 7.16 4.08 -2.19
C GLY A 178 8.41 3.30 -1.77
N THR A 179 8.78 2.22 -2.46
CA THR A 179 9.81 1.29 -1.98
C THR A 179 11.17 1.98 -1.84
N PHE A 180 11.45 2.99 -2.67
CA PHE A 180 12.69 3.77 -2.61
C PHE A 180 12.95 4.40 -1.22
N LEU A 181 11.88 4.65 -0.43
CA LEU A 181 11.96 5.19 0.92
C LEU A 181 12.74 4.26 1.88
N ALA A 182 12.76 2.96 1.60
CA ALA A 182 13.54 1.97 2.36
C ALA A 182 15.05 2.29 2.35
N TRP A 183 15.57 2.77 1.22
CA TRP A 183 16.97 3.22 1.13
C TRP A 183 17.13 4.63 1.68
N ARG A 184 16.20 5.54 1.33
CA ARG A 184 16.28 6.96 1.71
C ARG A 184 16.29 7.18 3.23
N PHE A 185 15.53 6.37 3.96
CA PHE A 185 15.36 6.47 5.41
C PHE A 185 15.97 5.29 6.17
N ARG A 186 16.86 4.51 5.55
CA ARG A 186 17.43 3.27 6.12
C ARG A 186 17.88 3.40 7.59
N GLU A 187 18.59 4.49 7.92
CA GLU A 187 19.09 4.77 9.27
C GLU A 187 17.99 4.99 10.31
N ARG A 188 16.75 5.27 9.89
CA ARG A 188 15.57 5.52 10.74
C ARG A 188 14.60 4.34 10.76
N LEU A 189 14.86 3.30 9.97
CA LEU A 189 13.97 2.15 9.89
C LEU A 189 14.38 1.07 10.90
N ALA A 190 13.37 0.47 11.54
CA ALA A 190 13.49 -0.76 12.32
C ALA A 190 13.26 -2.01 11.44
N GLY A 191 12.51 -1.85 10.36
CA GLY A 191 12.18 -2.92 9.41
C GLY A 191 11.32 -2.38 8.27
N VAL A 192 11.21 -3.15 7.19
CA VAL A 192 10.41 -2.81 6.01
C VAL A 192 9.56 -3.99 5.61
N MET A 193 8.28 -3.76 5.35
CA MET A 193 7.41 -4.69 4.64
C MET A 193 6.98 -4.06 3.32
N VAL A 194 7.15 -4.77 2.21
CA VAL A 194 6.70 -4.31 0.89
C VAL A 194 5.66 -5.30 0.38
N LEU A 195 4.49 -4.81 0.01
CA LEU A 195 3.33 -5.62 -0.38
C LEU A 195 3.10 -5.52 -1.90
N ASN A 196 2.97 -6.68 -2.54
CA ASN A 196 2.48 -6.81 -3.92
C ASN A 196 3.13 -5.83 -4.93
N VAL A 197 4.45 -5.76 -4.92
CA VAL A 197 5.20 -4.92 -5.86
C VAL A 197 4.97 -5.36 -7.28
N HIS A 198 4.66 -4.42 -8.17
CA HIS A 198 4.61 -4.70 -9.60
C HIS A 198 5.38 -3.71 -10.47
N LEU A 199 6.06 -2.72 -9.91
CA LEU A 199 6.78 -1.70 -10.68
C LEU A 199 8.27 -2.02 -10.89
N PHE A 200 8.71 -3.22 -10.53
CA PHE A 200 10.10 -3.67 -10.70
C PHE A 200 10.20 -4.61 -11.89
N MET A 201 10.08 -4.03 -13.08
CA MET A 201 10.10 -4.77 -14.34
C MET A 201 11.52 -5.03 -14.85
N ALA A 202 11.69 -6.06 -15.67
CA ALA A 202 12.95 -6.27 -16.39
C ALA A 202 13.19 -5.13 -17.40
N PRO A 203 14.45 -4.76 -17.70
CA PRO A 203 14.77 -3.64 -18.61
C PRO A 203 14.14 -3.76 -20.00
N ASP A 204 13.89 -4.98 -20.47
CA ASP A 204 13.32 -5.31 -21.77
C ASP A 204 11.81 -5.63 -21.71
N PHE A 205 11.22 -5.63 -20.51
CA PHE A 205 9.83 -6.05 -20.30
C PHE A 205 8.85 -5.23 -21.13
N ASP A 206 9.06 -3.93 -21.25
CA ASP A 206 8.20 -3.00 -22.00
C ASP A 206 8.01 -3.38 -23.47
N GLY A 207 8.98 -4.09 -24.06
CA GLY A 207 8.90 -4.56 -25.44
C GLY A 207 8.04 -5.82 -25.62
N THR A 208 7.60 -6.45 -24.54
CA THR A 208 6.95 -7.77 -24.57
C THR A 208 5.43 -7.68 -24.75
N GLU A 209 4.81 -8.73 -25.30
CA GLU A 209 3.36 -8.83 -25.42
C GLU A 209 2.62 -8.81 -24.07
N PRO A 210 3.11 -9.47 -23.00
CA PRO A 210 2.55 -9.31 -21.66
C PRO A 210 2.50 -7.86 -21.19
N ALA A 211 3.59 -7.09 -21.36
CA ALA A 211 3.62 -5.68 -20.96
C ALA A 211 2.56 -4.85 -21.68
N LYS A 212 2.39 -5.03 -23.00
CA LYS A 212 1.32 -4.36 -23.77
C LYS A 212 -0.07 -4.68 -23.22
N LYS A 213 -0.34 -5.96 -22.89
CA LYS A 213 -1.63 -6.38 -22.33
C LYS A 213 -1.89 -5.75 -20.97
N ILE A 214 -0.88 -5.68 -20.11
CA ILE A 214 -0.98 -5.06 -18.78
C ILE A 214 -1.21 -3.56 -18.92
N LYS A 215 -0.42 -2.86 -19.74
CA LYS A 215 -0.57 -1.43 -20.02
C LYS A 215 -1.98 -1.10 -20.51
N ASN A 216 -2.50 -1.88 -21.46
CA ASN A 216 -3.87 -1.71 -21.96
C ASN A 216 -4.92 -1.94 -20.88
N ARG A 217 -4.73 -2.93 -19.99
CA ARG A 217 -5.66 -3.21 -18.89
C ARG A 217 -5.64 -2.11 -17.84
N MET A 218 -4.46 -1.61 -17.46
CA MET A 218 -4.31 -0.52 -16.49
C MET A 218 -4.85 0.80 -17.06
N ALA A 219 -4.60 1.09 -18.34
CA ALA A 219 -5.19 2.24 -19.02
C ALA A 219 -6.73 2.19 -19.02
N LYS A 220 -7.31 1.04 -19.39
CA LYS A 220 -8.76 0.83 -19.36
C LYS A 220 -9.34 0.97 -17.95
N LEU A 221 -8.63 0.47 -16.94
CA LEU A 221 -9.02 0.64 -15.55
C LEU A 221 -9.01 2.12 -15.15
N GLY A 222 -7.96 2.85 -15.53
CA GLY A 222 -7.87 4.30 -15.34
C GLY A 222 -9.02 5.06 -16.00
N GLU A 223 -9.43 4.67 -17.21
CA GLU A 223 -10.62 5.23 -17.89
C GLU A 223 -11.91 4.98 -17.10
N PHE A 224 -12.10 3.79 -16.51
CA PHE A 224 -13.26 3.52 -15.67
C PHE A 224 -13.30 4.44 -14.45
N PHE A 225 -12.17 4.64 -13.76
CA PHE A 225 -12.12 5.59 -12.63
C PHE A 225 -12.27 7.05 -13.06
N ALA A 226 -11.68 7.46 -14.18
CA ALA A 226 -11.82 8.82 -14.72
C ALA A 226 -13.29 9.15 -15.01
N ASN A 227 -14.04 8.18 -15.55
CA ASN A 227 -15.46 8.32 -15.86
C ASN A 227 -16.39 7.98 -14.68
N ARG A 228 -15.83 7.53 -13.55
CA ARG A 228 -16.58 6.97 -12.41
C ARG A 228 -17.58 5.88 -12.84
N ASP A 229 -17.15 5.03 -13.77
CA ASP A 229 -17.93 3.95 -14.34
C ASP A 229 -18.04 2.79 -13.33
N MET A 230 -18.95 2.95 -12.37
CA MET A 230 -19.16 2.03 -11.27
C MET A 230 -19.42 0.59 -11.73
N ASP A 231 -20.20 0.42 -12.80
CA ASP A 231 -20.55 -0.91 -13.32
C ASP A 231 -19.30 -1.65 -13.78
N ASN A 232 -18.44 -0.99 -14.56
CA ASN A 232 -17.20 -1.60 -15.03
C ASN A 232 -16.15 -1.76 -13.92
N ILE A 233 -16.05 -0.82 -12.97
CA ILE A 233 -15.16 -0.96 -11.81
C ILE A 233 -15.56 -2.18 -10.97
N LEU A 234 -16.84 -2.34 -10.66
CA LEU A 234 -17.35 -3.47 -9.87
C LEU A 234 -17.26 -4.80 -10.64
N ALA A 235 -17.41 -4.77 -11.96
CA ALA A 235 -17.28 -5.95 -12.80
C ALA A 235 -15.86 -6.54 -12.77
N VAL A 236 -14.83 -5.70 -12.69
CA VAL A 236 -13.42 -6.15 -12.64
C VAL A 236 -12.89 -6.38 -11.23
N LEU A 237 -13.63 -6.01 -10.18
CA LEU A 237 -13.21 -6.23 -8.78
C LEU A 237 -12.74 -7.66 -8.46
N PRO A 238 -13.41 -8.74 -8.95
CA PRO A 238 -12.95 -10.11 -8.73
C PRO A 238 -11.58 -10.43 -9.32
N ASP A 239 -11.05 -9.61 -10.23
CA ASP A 239 -9.69 -9.76 -10.75
C ASP A 239 -8.63 -9.37 -9.72
N PHE A 240 -8.98 -8.51 -8.77
CA PHE A 240 -8.05 -7.89 -7.82
C PHE A 240 -8.18 -8.42 -6.40
N MET A 241 -9.25 -9.15 -6.09
CA MET A 241 -9.47 -9.81 -4.81
C MET A 241 -9.74 -11.31 -4.98
N TYR A 242 -9.29 -12.10 -4.02
CA TYR A 242 -9.70 -13.49 -3.88
C TYR A 242 -11.10 -13.55 -3.24
N PRO A 243 -12.07 -14.25 -3.86
CA PRO A 243 -13.42 -14.31 -3.34
C PRO A 243 -13.50 -15.21 -2.11
N THR A 244 -13.75 -14.63 -0.95
CA THR A 244 -14.17 -15.36 0.25
C THR A 244 -15.69 -15.49 0.26
N GLY A 245 -16.23 -16.60 0.79
CA GLY A 245 -17.69 -16.80 0.90
C GLY A 245 -18.42 -17.09 -0.42
N GLY A 246 -17.73 -17.46 -1.49
CA GLY A 246 -18.35 -17.81 -2.78
C GLY A 246 -19.04 -16.62 -3.46
N ALA A 247 -20.10 -16.89 -4.23
CA ALA A 247 -20.80 -15.85 -5.00
C ALA A 247 -21.45 -14.79 -4.11
N GLU A 248 -22.00 -15.18 -2.96
CA GLU A 248 -22.63 -14.24 -2.01
C GLU A 248 -21.58 -13.30 -1.39
N GLY A 249 -20.41 -13.83 -1.02
CA GLY A 249 -19.32 -13.01 -0.50
C GLY A 249 -18.79 -12.00 -1.53
N VAL A 250 -18.70 -12.38 -2.82
CA VAL A 250 -18.35 -11.44 -3.90
C VAL A 250 -19.34 -10.28 -3.98
N GLU A 251 -20.64 -10.57 -3.94
CA GLU A 251 -21.66 -9.52 -4.03
C GLU A 251 -21.68 -8.63 -2.78
N ALA A 252 -21.45 -9.20 -1.59
CA ALA A 252 -21.28 -8.42 -0.37
C ALA A 252 -20.06 -7.48 -0.47
N THR A 253 -18.92 -7.98 -0.95
CA THR A 253 -17.73 -7.15 -1.15
C THR A 253 -17.98 -6.05 -2.19
N LYS A 254 -18.67 -6.34 -3.29
CA LYS A 254 -19.06 -5.31 -4.28
C LYS A 254 -19.93 -4.23 -3.66
N GLN A 255 -20.90 -4.59 -2.81
CA GLN A 255 -21.77 -3.62 -2.14
C GLN A 255 -20.97 -2.70 -1.20
N THR A 256 -20.12 -3.26 -0.35
CA THR A 256 -19.25 -2.49 0.55
C THR A 256 -18.28 -1.61 -0.26
N TYR A 257 -17.72 -2.15 -1.33
CA TYR A 257 -16.80 -1.42 -2.20
C TYR A 257 -17.52 -0.26 -2.93
N ALA A 258 -18.73 -0.47 -3.45
CA ALA A 258 -19.54 0.56 -4.08
C ALA A 258 -19.91 1.69 -3.10
N ALA A 259 -20.26 1.33 -1.86
CA ALA A 259 -20.55 2.30 -0.81
C ALA A 259 -19.31 3.16 -0.50
N ALA A 260 -18.13 2.53 -0.35
CA ALA A 260 -16.89 3.24 -0.10
C ALA A 260 -16.51 4.17 -1.26
N LEU A 261 -16.64 3.73 -2.52
CA LEU A 261 -16.41 4.56 -3.71
C LEU A 261 -17.34 5.77 -3.76
N SER A 262 -18.61 5.59 -3.39
CA SER A 262 -19.60 6.67 -3.36
C SER A 262 -19.23 7.79 -2.37
N SER A 263 -18.47 7.46 -1.32
CA SER A 263 -17.93 8.40 -0.33
C SER A 263 -16.46 8.76 -0.54
N ALA A 264 -15.80 8.21 -1.57
CA ALA A 264 -14.37 8.42 -1.78
C ALA A 264 -14.08 9.88 -2.18
N SER A 265 -12.91 10.38 -1.75
CA SER A 265 -12.53 11.76 -2.01
C SER A 265 -12.28 12.02 -3.50
N GLU A 266 -12.34 13.28 -3.90
CA GLU A 266 -11.93 13.68 -5.26
C GLU A 266 -10.47 13.28 -5.55
N ASN A 267 -9.62 13.27 -4.53
CA ASN A 267 -8.22 12.91 -4.70
C ASN A 267 -8.04 11.41 -4.96
N PHE A 268 -8.84 10.56 -4.30
CA PHE A 268 -8.93 9.14 -4.64
C PHE A 268 -9.25 8.96 -6.12
N TRP A 269 -10.30 9.62 -6.63
CA TRP A 269 -10.73 9.47 -8.02
C TRP A 269 -9.65 9.93 -9.01
N LYS A 270 -9.00 11.07 -8.74
CA LYS A 270 -7.87 11.56 -9.55
C LYS A 270 -6.71 10.57 -9.58
N LEU A 271 -6.31 10.06 -8.42
CA LEU A 271 -5.19 9.12 -8.33
C LEU A 271 -5.54 7.77 -8.99
N SER A 272 -6.77 7.31 -8.84
CA SER A 272 -7.25 6.04 -9.40
C SER A 272 -7.42 6.09 -10.91
N ALA A 273 -7.63 7.28 -11.50
CA ALA A 273 -7.55 7.47 -12.95
C ALA A 273 -6.11 7.31 -13.49
N LEU A 274 -5.10 7.45 -12.61
CA LEU A 274 -3.67 7.37 -12.92
C LEU A 274 -3.11 6.00 -12.56
N GLN A 275 -3.75 4.93 -13.06
CA GLN A 275 -3.26 3.56 -12.84
C GLN A 275 -1.84 3.41 -13.39
N PRO A 276 -0.93 2.80 -12.62
CA PRO A 276 0.43 2.59 -13.09
C PRO A 276 0.44 1.58 -14.24
N SER A 277 1.23 1.86 -15.28
CA SER A 277 1.29 1.07 -16.52
C SER A 277 2.73 0.79 -16.94
#